data_AF-A0AAV8WW04-F1
#
_entry.id   AF-A0AAV8WW04-F1
#
_cell.length_a   1.000
_cell.length_b   1.000
_cell.length_c   1.000
_cell.angle_alpha   90.00
_cell.angle_beta   90.00
_cell.angle_gamma   90.00
#
_symmetry.space_group_name_H-M   'P 1'
#
loop_
_entity.id
_entity.type
_entity.pdbx_description
1 polymer ?
#
loop_
_entity_poly.entity_id
_entity_poly.type
_entity_poly.pdbx_seq_one_letter_code
_entity_poly.pdbx_strand_id
1 'polypeptide(L)'
;MYIKLCENAKQRKVPSSRIGRMVSFGTLAAGLGLGTATEYAKRTFGIGDQVSDANLFMNKANMERIVDTLCKVRGAALKLGQILSIQDESLVNPELAKALERVRKSADFMPNWQVEQVMSAELGPDWKDNFSEFEERPFAAASIGQVHHAKLKDDTDVAIKIQYPGVAKGIESDIDNLGGIMKMWNIFPKGMFLENLMTVAKRELAWEVDYVREAQCTNKFREILAGYDDYYVPYVIGKSVKN
;
A
#
# COMPACT_ATOMS: atom_id res chain seq x y z
N MET A 1 -9.46 1.90 4.87
CA MET A 1 -9.96 0.61 4.36
C MET A 1 -8.99 -0.49 4.80
N TYR A 2 -9.50 -1.54 5.44
CA TYR A 2 -8.71 -2.70 5.84
C TYR A 2 -8.99 -3.86 4.90
N ILE A 3 -7.96 -4.65 4.61
CA ILE A 3 -8.10 -5.85 3.79
C ILE A 3 -7.76 -7.02 4.70
N LYS A 4 -8.74 -7.91 4.92
CA LYS A 4 -8.50 -9.15 5.67
C LYS A 4 -7.34 -9.90 5.02
N LEU A 5 -6.39 -10.35 5.83
CA LEU A 5 -5.24 -11.08 5.33
C LEU A 5 -5.71 -12.44 4.78
N CYS A 6 -5.26 -12.76 3.57
CA CYS A 6 -5.49 -14.09 3.00
C CYS A 6 -4.69 -15.13 3.81
N GLU A 7 -5.18 -16.37 3.83
CA GLU A 7 -4.51 -17.48 4.55
C GLU A 7 -3.05 -17.68 4.09
N ASN A 8 -2.79 -17.44 2.80
CA ASN A 8 -1.48 -17.57 2.15
C ASN A 8 -0.58 -16.32 2.27
N ALA A 9 -0.97 -15.30 3.06
CA ALA A 9 -0.14 -14.12 3.27
C ALA A 9 1.22 -14.50 3.84
N LYS A 10 2.31 -13.99 3.24
CA LYS A 10 3.68 -14.30 3.65
C LYS A 10 4.28 -13.13 4.42
N GLN A 11 5.22 -13.46 5.29
CA GLN A 11 6.02 -12.45 5.98
C GLN A 11 7.04 -11.89 4.99
N ARG A 12 7.02 -10.57 4.75
CA ARG A 12 8.00 -9.89 3.87
C ARG A 12 8.53 -8.62 4.52
N LYS A 13 9.84 -8.46 4.49
CA LYS A 13 10.50 -7.24 4.96
C LYS A 13 10.05 -6.04 4.14
N VAL A 14 9.51 -5.03 4.81
CA VAL A 14 9.13 -3.77 4.17
C VAL A 14 10.36 -2.87 4.09
N PRO A 15 10.72 -2.33 2.90
CA PRO A 15 11.85 -1.42 2.76
C PRO A 15 11.65 -0.14 3.58
N SER A 16 12.53 0.10 4.56
CA SER A 16 12.44 1.26 5.45
C SER A 16 13.26 2.47 4.98
N SER A 17 14.19 2.29 4.04
CA SER A 17 15.09 3.33 3.54
C SER A 17 14.76 3.80 2.13
N ARG A 18 15.15 5.04 1.79
CA ARG A 18 15.02 5.58 0.43
C ARG A 18 15.83 4.78 -0.60
N ILE A 19 17.04 4.34 -0.22
CA ILE A 19 17.91 3.52 -1.07
C ILE A 19 17.28 2.14 -1.35
N GLY A 20 16.73 1.48 -0.33
CA GLY A 20 16.07 0.18 -0.51
C GLY A 20 14.86 0.25 -1.45
N ARG A 21 14.12 1.37 -1.41
CA ARG A 21 13.06 1.66 -2.37
C ARG A 21 13.60 1.93 -3.77
N MET A 22 14.67 2.72 -3.90
CA MET A 22 15.32 3.00 -5.20
C MET A 22 15.82 1.72 -5.89
N VAL A 23 16.38 0.76 -5.14
CA VAL A 23 16.77 -0.56 -5.67
C VAL A 23 15.56 -1.33 -6.21
N SER A 24 14.43 -1.25 -5.52
CA SER A 24 13.19 -1.91 -5.95
C SER A 24 12.68 -1.38 -7.31
N PHE A 25 12.80 -0.07 -7.54
CA PHE A 25 12.45 0.53 -8.83
C PHE A 25 13.53 0.36 -9.90
N GLY A 26 14.82 0.37 -9.52
CA GLY A 26 15.93 0.10 -10.44
C GLY A 26 15.87 -1.32 -11.03
N THR A 27 15.52 -2.32 -10.21
CA THR A 27 15.30 -3.69 -10.69
C THR A 27 14.13 -3.81 -11.66
N LEU A 28 13.06 -3.03 -11.47
CA LEU A 28 11.96 -2.95 -12.43
C LEU A 28 12.44 -2.36 -13.76
N ALA A 29 13.11 -1.21 -13.74
CA ALA A 29 13.60 -0.55 -14.94
C ALA A 29 14.54 -1.44 -15.77
N ALA A 30 15.48 -2.14 -15.10
CA ALA A 30 16.35 -3.12 -15.74
C ALA A 30 15.57 -4.30 -16.33
N GLY A 31 14.60 -4.85 -15.59
CA GLY A 31 13.77 -5.95 -16.05
C GLY A 31 12.90 -5.60 -17.26
N LEU A 32 12.38 -4.36 -17.30
CA LEU A 32 11.63 -3.84 -18.44
C LEU A 32 12.54 -3.63 -19.66
N GLY A 33 13.70 -2.99 -19.47
CA GLY A 33 14.67 -2.75 -20.56
C GLY A 33 15.20 -4.05 -21.19
N LEU A 34 15.46 -5.08 -20.38
CA LEU A 34 15.82 -6.41 -20.88
C LEU A 34 14.66 -7.05 -21.64
N GLY A 35 13.43 -7.00 -21.10
CA GLY A 35 12.25 -7.55 -21.75
C GLY A 35 12.00 -6.94 -23.13
N THR A 36 12.07 -5.61 -23.23
CA THR A 36 11.90 -4.89 -24.50
C THR A 36 13.01 -5.19 -25.50
N ALA A 37 14.27 -5.30 -25.04
CA ALA A 37 15.39 -5.66 -25.91
C ALA A 37 15.26 -7.08 -26.47
N THR A 38 14.81 -8.04 -25.64
CA THR A 38 14.57 -9.42 -26.12
C THR A 38 13.46 -9.50 -27.15
N GLU A 39 12.39 -8.73 -26.99
CA GLU A 39 11.28 -8.73 -27.93
C GLU A 39 11.64 -8.01 -29.25
N TYR A 40 12.42 -6.93 -29.16
CA TYR A 40 13.03 -6.28 -30.32
C TYR A 40 13.99 -7.21 -31.08
N ALA A 41 14.81 -7.99 -30.36
CA ALA A 41 15.68 -8.99 -30.98
C ALA A 41 14.86 -10.08 -31.69
N LYS A 42 13.85 -10.67 -31.05
CA LYS A 42 12.96 -11.66 -31.68
C LYS A 42 12.29 -11.13 -32.95
N ARG A 43 11.88 -9.86 -32.96
CA ARG A 43 11.36 -9.18 -34.15
C ARG A 43 12.40 -9.09 -35.27
N THR A 44 13.62 -8.68 -34.93
CA THR A 44 14.73 -8.57 -35.89
C THR A 44 15.09 -9.93 -36.51
N PHE A 45 14.89 -11.02 -35.76
CA PHE A 45 15.09 -12.40 -36.24
C PHE A 45 13.83 -13.05 -36.83
N GLY A 46 12.71 -12.33 -36.96
CA GLY A 46 11.48 -12.82 -37.62
C GLY A 46 10.67 -13.86 -36.82
N ILE A 47 10.86 -13.94 -35.50
CA ILE A 47 10.24 -14.95 -34.61
C ILE A 47 9.01 -14.36 -33.85
N GLY A 48 8.57 -13.12 -34.15
CA GLY A 48 7.51 -12.43 -33.40
C GLY A 48 6.40 -11.82 -34.28
N ASP A 49 5.18 -11.76 -33.73
CA ASP A 49 4.00 -11.16 -34.37
C ASP A 49 4.15 -9.64 -34.61
N GLN A 50 3.46 -9.10 -35.61
CA GLN A 50 3.39 -7.66 -35.87
C GLN A 50 2.47 -6.98 -34.86
N VAL A 51 3.04 -6.55 -33.74
CA VAL A 51 2.29 -5.86 -32.68
C VAL A 51 2.88 -4.45 -32.43
N SER A 52 2.00 -3.46 -32.21
CA SER A 52 2.32 -2.04 -31.95
C SER A 52 3.28 -1.82 -30.77
N ASP A 53 4.06 -0.72 -30.77
CA ASP A 53 5.05 -0.39 -29.72
C ASP A 53 4.47 -0.40 -28.28
N ALA A 54 3.19 -0.07 -28.11
CA ALA A 54 2.50 -0.16 -26.82
C ALA A 54 2.44 -1.59 -26.25
N ASN A 55 2.39 -2.62 -27.11
CA ASN A 55 2.30 -4.02 -26.71
C ASN A 55 3.67 -4.64 -26.38
N LEU A 56 4.78 -4.04 -26.79
CA LEU A 56 6.14 -4.48 -26.40
C LEU A 56 6.35 -4.30 -24.88
N PHE A 57 5.77 -3.26 -24.30
CA PHE A 57 5.83 -2.99 -22.86
C PHE A 57 4.78 -3.77 -22.05
N MET A 58 3.66 -4.14 -22.68
CA MET A 58 2.51 -4.80 -22.05
C MET A 58 2.52 -6.34 -22.17
N ASN A 59 3.63 -6.97 -22.54
CA ASN A 59 3.72 -8.43 -22.54
C ASN A 59 3.59 -8.99 -21.10
N LYS A 60 3.00 -10.18 -20.95
CA LYS A 60 2.73 -10.91 -19.70
C LYS A 60 3.91 -10.90 -18.70
N ALA A 61 5.14 -11.05 -19.18
CA ALA A 61 6.33 -11.04 -18.33
C ALA A 61 6.63 -9.65 -17.72
N ASN A 62 6.37 -8.57 -18.46
CA ASN A 62 6.51 -7.21 -17.95
C ASN A 62 5.36 -6.89 -16.99
N MET A 63 4.14 -7.30 -17.33
CA MET A 63 2.97 -7.20 -16.44
C MET A 63 3.24 -7.80 -15.06
N GLU A 64 3.83 -9.00 -14.98
CA GLU A 64 4.19 -9.60 -13.69
C GLU A 64 5.21 -8.77 -12.90
N ARG A 65 6.22 -8.20 -13.57
CA ARG A 65 7.23 -7.33 -12.93
C ARG A 65 6.63 -6.03 -12.39
N ILE A 66 5.69 -5.42 -13.12
CA ILE A 66 4.97 -4.24 -12.62
C ILE A 66 4.13 -4.62 -11.42
N VAL A 67 3.34 -5.70 -11.51
CA VAL A 67 2.53 -6.17 -10.38
C VAL A 67 3.39 -6.40 -9.15
N ASP A 68 4.54 -7.06 -9.31
CA ASP A 68 5.47 -7.29 -8.20
C ASP A 68 6.03 -5.98 -7.63
N THR A 69 6.25 -4.96 -8.46
CA THR A 69 6.67 -3.62 -8.00
C THR A 69 5.53 -2.88 -7.28
N LEU A 70 4.31 -2.93 -7.80
CA LEU A 70 3.12 -2.37 -7.13
C LEU A 70 2.89 -3.03 -5.77
N CYS A 71 3.15 -4.34 -5.68
CA CYS A 71 3.15 -5.09 -4.42
C CYS A 71 4.27 -4.66 -3.44
N LYS A 72 5.32 -3.97 -3.91
CA LYS A 72 6.33 -3.37 -3.03
C LYS A 72 5.93 -1.95 -2.57
N VAL A 73 5.25 -1.17 -3.42
CA VAL A 73 4.75 0.19 -3.11
C VAL A 73 3.24 0.24 -2.87
N ARG A 74 2.76 -0.69 -2.02
CA ARG A 74 1.33 -0.95 -1.85
C ARG A 74 0.51 0.26 -1.43
N GLY A 75 1.01 1.09 -0.51
CA GLY A 75 0.28 2.28 -0.05
C GLY A 75 -0.01 3.25 -1.20
N ALA A 76 1.01 3.56 -2.01
CA ALA A 76 0.85 4.40 -3.20
C ALA A 76 -0.10 3.76 -4.23
N ALA A 77 0.09 2.47 -4.52
CA ALA A 77 -0.72 1.75 -5.49
C ALA A 77 -2.20 1.64 -5.10
N LEU A 78 -2.49 1.27 -3.85
CA LEU A 78 -3.86 1.15 -3.35
C LEU A 78 -4.55 2.51 -3.27
N LYS A 79 -3.83 3.56 -2.85
CA LYS A 79 -4.41 4.91 -2.79
C LYS A 79 -4.75 5.45 -4.17
N LEU A 80 -3.85 5.30 -5.14
CA LEU A 80 -4.16 5.67 -6.52
C LEU A 80 -5.30 4.83 -7.07
N GLY A 81 -5.32 3.51 -6.81
CA GLY A 81 -6.44 2.65 -7.20
C GLY A 81 -7.78 3.13 -6.64
N GLN A 82 -7.83 3.59 -5.39
CA GLN A 82 -9.05 4.16 -4.80
C GLN A 82 -9.48 5.46 -5.47
N ILE A 83 -8.55 6.39 -5.70
CA ILE A 83 -8.85 7.67 -6.36
C ILE A 83 -9.34 7.42 -7.80
N LEU A 84 -8.76 6.44 -8.49
CA LEU A 84 -9.17 6.05 -9.84
C LEU A 84 -10.49 5.31 -9.86
N SER A 85 -10.80 4.47 -8.86
CA SER A 85 -12.10 3.78 -8.80
C SER A 85 -13.27 4.76 -8.60
N ILE A 86 -13.02 5.96 -8.08
CA ILE A 86 -14.02 7.04 -8.00
C ILE A 86 -14.26 7.65 -9.39
N GLN A 87 -13.28 7.58 -10.30
CA GLN A 87 -13.38 8.07 -11.67
C GLN A 87 -13.73 6.92 -12.62
N ASP A 88 -15.04 6.74 -12.91
CA ASP A 88 -15.61 5.91 -13.98
C ASP A 88 -14.87 4.57 -14.28
N GLU A 89 -15.46 3.45 -13.86
CA GLU A 89 -14.91 2.09 -14.03
C GLU A 89 -14.51 1.76 -15.48
N SER A 90 -15.09 2.45 -16.47
CA SER A 90 -14.77 2.29 -17.89
C SER A 90 -13.36 2.76 -18.28
N LEU A 91 -12.69 3.57 -17.44
CA LEU A 91 -11.38 4.14 -17.72
C LEU A 91 -10.21 3.28 -17.24
N VAL A 92 -10.46 2.27 -16.39
CA VAL A 92 -9.40 1.42 -15.84
C VAL A 92 -9.24 0.19 -16.72
N ASN A 93 -8.07 0.07 -17.36
CA ASN A 93 -7.71 -1.12 -18.13
C ASN A 93 -7.89 -2.40 -17.26
N PRO A 94 -8.57 -3.46 -17.76
CA PRO A 94 -8.77 -4.72 -17.02
C PRO A 94 -7.49 -5.33 -16.43
N GLU A 95 -6.35 -5.15 -17.11
CA GLU A 95 -5.04 -5.61 -16.62
C GLU A 95 -4.55 -4.80 -15.42
N LEU A 96 -4.78 -3.49 -15.41
CA LEU A 96 -4.50 -2.64 -14.24
C LEU A 96 -5.46 -2.98 -13.09
N ALA A 97 -6.75 -3.20 -13.37
CA ALA A 97 -7.71 -3.62 -12.36
C ALA A 97 -7.29 -4.94 -11.69
N LYS A 98 -6.89 -5.93 -12.49
CA LYS A 98 -6.38 -7.22 -12.00
C LYS A 98 -5.06 -7.07 -11.23
N ALA A 99 -4.18 -6.16 -11.65
CA ALA A 99 -2.97 -5.83 -10.93
C ALA A 99 -3.25 -5.21 -9.56
N LEU A 100 -4.14 -4.21 -9.50
CA LEU A 100 -4.58 -3.57 -8.25
C LEU A 100 -5.30 -4.54 -7.33
N GLU A 101 -6.12 -5.44 -7.88
CA GLU A 101 -6.77 -6.51 -7.13
C GLU A 101 -5.74 -7.49 -6.55
N ARG A 102 -4.70 -7.86 -7.32
CA ARG A 102 -3.59 -8.67 -6.81
C ARG A 102 -2.81 -7.93 -5.74
N VAL A 103 -2.53 -6.64 -5.89
CA VAL A 103 -1.90 -5.82 -4.84
C VAL A 103 -2.75 -5.80 -3.56
N ARG A 104 -4.07 -5.72 -3.71
CA ARG A 104 -5.04 -5.79 -2.61
C ARG A 104 -4.99 -7.16 -1.92
N LYS A 105 -4.96 -8.27 -2.69
CA LYS A 105 -4.94 -9.65 -2.18
C LYS A 105 -3.57 -10.10 -1.67
N SER A 106 -2.47 -9.59 -2.23
CA SER A 106 -1.08 -9.87 -1.84
C SER A 106 -0.67 -9.06 -0.61
N ALA A 107 -1.57 -9.00 0.38
CA ALA A 107 -1.34 -8.37 1.66
C ALA A 107 -0.33 -9.22 2.47
N ASP A 108 0.93 -9.26 2.05
CA ASP A 108 2.03 -9.74 2.88
C ASP A 108 2.23 -8.79 4.07
N PHE A 109 2.65 -9.32 5.21
CA PHE A 109 2.79 -8.52 6.44
C PHE A 109 4.26 -8.39 6.83
N MET A 110 4.58 -7.31 7.55
CA MET A 110 5.93 -7.06 8.02
C MET A 110 6.29 -8.08 9.11
N PRO A 111 7.57 -8.50 9.16
CA PRO A 111 8.03 -9.43 10.17
C PRO A 111 7.97 -8.90 11.59
N ASN A 112 7.89 -9.80 12.56
CA ASN A 112 7.69 -9.46 13.97
C ASN A 112 8.79 -8.53 14.48
N TRP A 113 10.04 -8.67 14.04
CA TRP A 113 11.10 -7.74 14.44
C TRP A 113 10.85 -6.28 13.96
N GLN A 114 10.15 -6.07 12.84
CA GLN A 114 9.72 -4.72 12.42
C GLN A 114 8.53 -4.23 13.26
N VAL A 115 7.63 -5.12 13.67
CA VAL A 115 6.56 -4.82 14.63
C VAL A 115 7.18 -4.36 15.96
N GLU A 116 8.08 -5.15 16.53
CA GLU A 116 8.80 -4.84 17.77
C GLU A 116 9.52 -3.49 17.68
N GLN A 117 10.21 -3.23 16.57
CA GLN A 117 10.90 -1.96 16.35
C GLN A 117 9.95 -0.76 16.38
N VAL A 118 8.80 -0.84 15.69
CA VAL A 118 7.82 0.26 15.64
C VAL A 118 7.14 0.42 16.99
N MET A 119 6.69 -0.67 17.60
CA MET A 119 6.00 -0.64 18.89
C MET A 119 6.92 -0.12 20.00
N SER A 120 8.20 -0.54 20.00
CA SER A 120 9.18 -0.06 20.97
C SER A 120 9.49 1.43 20.82
N ALA A 121 9.53 1.93 19.58
CA ALA A 121 9.75 3.35 19.31
C ALA A 121 8.54 4.21 19.73
N GLU A 122 7.32 3.72 19.51
CA GLU A 122 6.10 4.49 19.76
C GLU A 122 5.61 4.38 21.21
N LEU A 123 5.69 3.20 21.83
CA LEU A 123 5.15 2.91 23.16
C LEU A 123 6.21 2.62 24.24
N GLY A 124 7.49 2.56 23.86
CA GLY A 124 8.60 2.24 24.75
C GLY A 124 9.02 0.76 24.72
N PRO A 125 10.20 0.40 25.26
CA PRO A 125 10.75 -0.95 25.16
C PRO A 125 9.85 -2.03 25.79
N ASP A 126 9.11 -1.68 26.84
CA ASP A 126 8.20 -2.60 27.55
C ASP A 126 6.75 -2.48 27.06
N TRP A 127 6.55 -2.16 25.78
CA TRP A 127 5.22 -1.91 25.20
C TRP A 127 4.25 -3.09 25.40
N LYS A 128 4.77 -4.32 25.46
CA LYS A 128 3.99 -5.55 25.71
C LYS A 128 3.29 -5.52 27.06
N ASP A 129 3.86 -4.83 28.03
CA ASP A 129 3.27 -4.67 29.37
C ASP A 129 1.99 -3.83 29.36
N ASN A 130 1.53 -3.33 28.22
CA ASN A 130 0.23 -2.67 28.09
C ASN A 130 -0.90 -3.68 27.75
N PHE A 131 -0.56 -4.92 27.39
CA PHE A 131 -1.49 -5.91 26.86
C PHE A 131 -1.49 -7.19 27.74
N SER A 132 -2.64 -7.83 27.87
CA SER A 132 -2.74 -9.20 28.42
C SER A 132 -2.47 -10.24 27.32
N GLU A 133 -2.84 -9.92 26.08
CA GLU A 133 -2.65 -10.76 24.89
C GLU A 133 -2.30 -9.86 23.69
N PHE A 134 -1.37 -10.30 22.83
CA PHE A 134 -1.06 -9.62 21.57
C PHE A 134 -0.85 -10.66 20.48
N GLU A 135 -1.68 -10.65 19.45
CA GLU A 135 -1.53 -11.56 18.32
C GLU A 135 -0.38 -11.07 17.41
N GLU A 136 0.72 -11.81 17.40
CA GLU A 136 1.87 -11.47 16.54
C GLU A 136 1.54 -11.52 15.04
N ARG A 137 0.58 -12.35 14.65
CA ARG A 137 0.09 -12.39 13.27
C ARG A 137 -1.00 -11.33 13.10
N PRO A 138 -0.83 -10.36 12.19
CA PRO A 138 -1.91 -9.41 11.92
C PRO A 138 -3.11 -10.16 11.31
N PHE A 139 -4.31 -9.60 11.49
CA PHE A 139 -5.53 -10.12 10.85
C PHE A 139 -5.94 -9.31 9.61
N ALA A 140 -5.42 -8.09 9.47
CA ALA A 140 -5.67 -7.25 8.30
C ALA A 140 -4.44 -6.43 7.88
N ALA A 141 -4.35 -6.11 6.59
CA ALA A 141 -3.47 -5.07 6.07
C ALA A 141 -4.23 -3.75 5.92
N ALA A 142 -3.50 -2.65 6.09
CA ALA A 142 -3.94 -1.30 5.78
C ALA A 142 -3.08 -0.72 4.65
N SER A 143 -3.48 0.42 4.11
CA SER A 143 -2.75 1.13 3.03
C SER A 143 -1.25 1.27 3.32
N ILE A 144 -0.89 1.77 4.50
CA ILE A 144 0.49 2.06 4.90
C ILE A 144 0.95 1.27 6.15
N GLY A 145 0.26 0.18 6.48
CA GLY A 145 0.49 -0.55 7.72
C GLY A 145 -0.26 -1.87 7.80
N GLN A 146 -0.34 -2.44 9.00
CA GLN A 146 -1.08 -3.67 9.28
C GLN A 146 -1.79 -3.57 10.62
N VAL A 147 -2.80 -4.41 10.83
CA VAL A 147 -3.64 -4.39 12.02
C VAL A 147 -3.53 -5.72 12.76
N HIS A 148 -3.22 -5.63 14.04
CA HIS A 148 -3.13 -6.75 14.97
C HIS A 148 -4.32 -6.73 15.92
N HIS A 149 -4.75 -7.91 16.33
CA HIS A 149 -5.65 -8.05 17.45
C HIS A 149 -4.82 -8.15 18.74
N ALA A 150 -5.34 -7.59 19.82
CA ALA A 150 -4.76 -7.68 21.14
C ALA A 150 -5.87 -7.50 22.19
N LYS A 151 -5.55 -7.83 23.44
CA LYS A 151 -6.36 -7.51 24.61
C LYS A 151 -5.58 -6.64 25.58
N LEU A 152 -6.23 -5.63 26.12
CA LEU A 152 -5.69 -4.83 27.22
C LEU A 152 -5.74 -5.59 28.54
N LYS A 153 -5.09 -5.05 29.58
CA LYS A 153 -5.09 -5.67 30.92
C LYS A 153 -6.46 -5.78 31.58
N ASP A 154 -7.44 -5.00 31.12
CA ASP A 154 -8.82 -5.05 31.56
C ASP A 154 -9.68 -5.99 30.67
N ASP A 155 -9.01 -6.84 29.87
CA ASP A 155 -9.60 -7.76 28.89
C ASP A 155 -10.39 -7.08 27.74
N THR A 156 -10.25 -5.76 27.56
CA THR A 156 -10.83 -5.07 26.42
C THR A 156 -10.13 -5.50 25.12
N ASP A 157 -10.89 -6.01 24.16
CA ASP A 157 -10.42 -6.30 22.80
C ASP A 157 -10.07 -5.01 22.04
N VAL A 158 -8.88 -4.98 21.43
CA VAL A 158 -8.38 -3.82 20.69
C VAL A 158 -7.80 -4.20 19.33
N ALA A 159 -8.00 -3.32 18.35
CA ALA A 159 -7.36 -3.40 17.04
C ALA A 159 -6.19 -2.42 16.97
N ILE A 160 -4.96 -2.93 16.86
CA ILE A 160 -3.74 -2.13 16.86
C ILE A 160 -3.25 -1.97 15.43
N LYS A 161 -3.43 -0.77 14.88
CA LYS A 161 -2.94 -0.40 13.54
C LYS A 161 -1.49 0.08 13.65
N ILE A 162 -0.56 -0.67 13.07
CA ILE A 162 0.88 -0.42 13.12
C ILE A 162 1.34 0.04 11.74
N GLN A 163 1.99 1.20 11.69
CA GLN A 163 2.53 1.78 10.45
C GLN A 163 3.78 1.01 9.98
N TYR A 164 3.95 0.85 8.67
CA TYR A 164 5.17 0.28 8.12
C TYR A 164 6.38 1.21 8.33
N PRO A 165 7.54 0.69 8.75
CA PRO A 165 8.72 1.49 9.01
C PRO A 165 9.13 2.34 7.81
N GLY A 166 9.32 3.63 8.05
CA GLY A 166 9.86 4.56 7.05
C GLY A 166 8.88 4.96 5.94
N VAL A 167 7.61 4.52 5.97
CA VAL A 167 6.65 4.83 4.91
C VAL A 167 6.53 6.34 4.65
N ALA A 168 6.41 7.14 5.71
CA ALA A 168 6.33 8.60 5.64
C ALA A 168 7.46 9.25 4.82
N LYS A 169 8.70 8.74 4.94
CA LYS A 169 9.89 9.34 4.31
C LYS A 169 9.98 9.14 2.79
N GLY A 170 9.13 8.32 2.20
CA GLY A 170 9.17 8.08 0.76
C GLY A 170 7.81 7.90 0.10
N ILE A 171 6.74 8.40 0.73
CA ILE A 171 5.45 8.63 0.04
C ILE A 171 5.70 9.35 -1.29
N GLU A 172 6.47 10.44 -1.25
CA GLU A 172 6.76 11.25 -2.42
C GLU A 172 7.46 10.44 -3.53
N SER A 173 8.57 9.77 -3.19
CA SER A 173 9.29 8.93 -4.15
C SER A 173 8.46 7.76 -4.67
N ASP A 174 7.65 7.14 -3.82
CA ASP A 174 6.85 5.99 -4.21
C ASP A 174 5.73 6.40 -5.18
N ILE A 175 5.13 7.58 -4.98
CA ILE A 175 4.11 8.14 -5.89
C ILE A 175 4.74 8.63 -7.19
N ASP A 176 5.90 9.31 -7.15
CA ASP A 176 6.55 9.80 -8.35
C ASP A 176 7.01 8.64 -9.26
N ASN A 177 7.59 7.59 -8.66
CA ASN A 177 7.97 6.40 -9.40
C ASN A 177 6.77 5.67 -9.98
N LEU A 178 5.67 5.58 -9.22
CA LEU A 178 4.42 4.98 -9.69
C LEU A 178 3.82 5.79 -10.84
N GLY A 179 3.79 7.11 -10.72
CA GLY A 179 3.39 8.02 -11.80
C GLY A 179 4.23 7.82 -13.07
N GLY A 180 5.54 7.65 -12.93
CA GLY A 180 6.44 7.35 -14.05
C GLY A 180 6.08 6.05 -14.78
N ILE A 181 5.81 4.97 -14.04
CA ILE A 181 5.37 3.68 -14.60
C ILE A 181 4.04 3.85 -15.36
N MET A 182 3.07 4.53 -14.75
CA MET A 182 1.75 4.71 -15.36
C MET A 182 1.78 5.58 -16.62
N LYS A 183 2.63 6.62 -16.67
CA LYS A 183 2.89 7.41 -17.88
C LYS A 183 3.48 6.56 -19.00
N MET A 184 4.49 5.75 -18.67
CA MET A 184 5.16 4.88 -19.64
C MET A 184 4.19 3.89 -20.28
N TRP A 185 3.18 3.44 -19.53
CA TRP A 185 2.18 2.49 -20.00
C TRP A 185 1.01 3.12 -20.76
N ASN A 186 0.94 4.45 -20.86
CA ASN A 186 -0.17 5.18 -21.49
C ASN A 186 -1.56 4.69 -20.99
N ILE A 187 -1.64 4.28 -19.72
CA ILE A 187 -2.87 3.71 -19.13
C ILE A 187 -3.96 4.79 -19.03
N PHE A 188 -3.55 6.06 -18.98
CA PHE A 188 -4.45 7.16 -18.80
C PHE A 188 -4.96 7.71 -20.15
N PRO A 189 -6.28 7.90 -20.29
CA PRO A 189 -6.85 8.63 -21.40
C PRO A 189 -6.18 10.00 -21.56
N LYS A 190 -5.96 10.43 -22.81
CA LYS A 190 -5.49 11.79 -23.11
C LYS A 190 -6.48 12.78 -22.51
N GLY A 191 -6.08 13.53 -21.48
CA GLY A 191 -6.93 14.50 -20.78
C GLY A 191 -7.08 14.25 -19.27
N MET A 192 -6.68 13.07 -18.76
CA MET A 192 -6.63 12.86 -17.31
C MET A 192 -5.40 13.58 -16.73
N PHE A 193 -5.62 14.49 -15.78
CA PHE A 193 -4.53 15.22 -15.11
C PHE A 193 -3.84 14.32 -14.08
N LEU A 194 -2.97 13.43 -14.56
CA LEU A 194 -2.17 12.55 -13.70
C LEU A 194 -1.37 13.32 -12.64
N GLU A 195 -0.88 14.51 -12.97
CA GLU A 195 -0.22 15.38 -12.00
C GLU A 195 -1.14 15.73 -10.82
N ASN A 196 -2.38 16.11 -11.09
CA ASN A 196 -3.35 16.42 -10.04
C ASN A 196 -3.68 15.19 -9.18
N LEU A 197 -3.80 14.01 -9.81
CA LEU A 197 -4.00 12.75 -9.10
C LEU A 197 -2.82 12.43 -8.18
N MET A 198 -1.59 12.60 -8.65
CA MET A 198 -0.39 12.41 -7.84
C MET A 198 -0.32 13.41 -6.69
N THR A 199 -0.66 14.69 -6.92
CA THR A 199 -0.73 15.70 -5.86
C THR A 199 -1.73 15.32 -4.78
N VAL A 200 -2.95 14.90 -5.17
CA VAL A 200 -3.98 14.46 -4.23
C VAL A 200 -3.51 13.20 -3.49
N ALA A 201 -2.96 12.21 -4.19
CA ALA A 201 -2.45 10.99 -3.57
C ALA A 201 -1.33 11.27 -2.55
N LYS A 202 -0.41 12.19 -2.87
CA LYS A 202 0.67 12.62 -1.95
C LYS A 202 0.08 13.22 -0.68
N ARG A 203 -0.88 14.14 -0.82
CA ARG A 203 -1.54 14.79 0.31
C ARG A 203 -2.30 13.78 1.17
N GLU A 204 -3.09 12.91 0.55
CA GLU A 204 -3.90 11.94 1.28
C GLU A 204 -3.05 10.89 2.00
N LEU A 205 -1.96 10.42 1.38
CA LEU A 205 -1.02 9.51 2.06
C LEU A 205 -0.24 10.21 3.17
N ALA A 206 0.07 11.50 3.03
CA ALA A 206 0.65 12.30 4.10
C ALA A 206 -0.31 12.45 5.30
N TRP A 207 -1.62 12.49 5.05
CA TRP A 207 -2.62 12.44 6.11
C TRP A 207 -2.79 11.06 6.73
N GLU A 208 -2.59 9.98 5.96
CA GLU A 208 -2.66 8.61 6.49
C GLU A 208 -1.49 8.29 7.43
N VAL A 209 -0.33 8.96 7.30
CA VAL A 209 0.79 8.72 8.24
C VAL A 209 0.62 9.38 9.60
N ASP A 210 -0.33 10.32 9.72
CA ASP A 210 -0.67 10.99 10.98
C ASP A 210 -1.86 10.29 11.66
N TYR A 211 -1.55 9.26 12.46
CA TYR A 211 -2.57 8.52 13.21
C TYR A 211 -3.19 9.35 14.36
N VAL A 212 -2.53 10.42 14.82
CA VAL A 212 -3.14 11.32 15.82
C VAL A 212 -4.29 12.09 15.16
N ARG A 213 -4.08 12.60 13.95
CA ARG A 213 -5.14 13.21 13.16
C ARG A 213 -6.26 12.21 12.84
N GLU A 214 -5.93 10.97 12.45
CA GLU A 214 -6.93 9.92 12.19
C GLU A 214 -7.77 9.60 13.44
N ALA A 215 -7.13 9.52 14.61
CA ALA A 215 -7.79 9.36 15.90
C ALA A 215 -8.77 10.51 16.21
N GLN A 216 -8.35 11.76 15.99
CA GLN A 216 -9.20 12.94 16.16
C GLN A 216 -10.40 12.91 15.22
N CYS A 217 -10.20 12.55 13.94
CA CYS A 217 -11.29 12.37 12.98
C CYS A 217 -12.25 11.28 13.43
N THR A 218 -11.75 10.15 13.94
CA THR A 218 -12.58 9.04 14.42
C THR A 218 -13.45 9.45 15.60
N ASN A 219 -12.89 10.19 16.57
CA ASN A 219 -13.65 10.71 17.70
C ASN A 219 -14.74 11.69 17.25
N LYS A 220 -14.42 12.59 16.32
CA LYS A 220 -15.41 13.51 15.74
C LYS A 220 -16.52 12.78 14.97
N PHE A 221 -16.18 11.74 14.23
CA PHE A 221 -17.18 10.90 13.55
C PHE A 221 -18.09 10.18 14.55
N ARG A 222 -17.56 9.72 15.69
CA ARG A 222 -18.38 9.14 16.76
C ARG A 222 -19.39 10.13 17.30
N GLU A 223 -18.99 11.39 17.51
CA GLU A 223 -19.91 12.44 17.97
C GLU A 223 -21.02 12.72 16.95
N ILE A 224 -20.66 12.85 15.67
CA ILE A 224 -21.62 13.13 14.59
C ILE A 224 -22.62 11.97 14.42
N LEU A 225 -22.15 10.73 14.56
CA LEU A 225 -22.95 9.52 14.33
C LEU A 225 -23.63 8.98 15.60
N ALA A 226 -23.44 9.61 16.76
CA ALA A 226 -23.98 9.14 18.04
C ALA A 226 -25.51 9.01 18.06
N GLY A 227 -26.22 9.77 17.22
CA GLY A 227 -27.68 9.73 17.11
C GLY A 227 -28.23 8.77 16.06
N TYR A 228 -27.39 7.97 15.39
CA TYR A 228 -27.80 7.06 14.33
C TYR A 228 -27.49 5.61 14.72
N ASP A 229 -28.53 4.83 15.04
CA ASP A 229 -28.40 3.45 15.50
C ASP A 229 -27.85 2.48 14.43
N ASP A 230 -27.91 2.86 13.16
CA ASP A 230 -27.39 2.07 12.03
C ASP A 230 -25.86 2.07 11.93
N TYR A 231 -25.16 2.96 12.67
CA TYR A 231 -23.72 3.14 12.59
C TYR A 231 -23.03 2.90 13.92
N TYR A 232 -21.87 2.25 13.87
CA TYR A 232 -20.99 2.08 15.01
C TYR A 232 -19.61 2.67 14.71
N VAL A 233 -19.11 3.50 15.62
CA VAL A 233 -17.75 4.06 15.55
C VAL A 233 -16.97 3.63 16.81
N PRO A 234 -15.95 2.76 16.68
CA PRO A 234 -15.24 2.19 17.82
C PRO A 234 -14.48 3.26 18.60
N TYR A 235 -14.33 3.10 19.91
CA TYR A 235 -13.55 4.01 20.76
C TYR A 235 -12.07 4.04 20.35
N VAL A 236 -11.47 5.24 20.37
CA VAL A 236 -10.03 5.38 20.19
C VAL A 236 -9.37 5.31 21.55
N ILE A 237 -8.44 4.37 21.70
CA ILE A 237 -7.68 4.19 22.92
C ILE A 237 -6.39 4.99 22.78
N GLY A 238 -6.26 6.04 23.58
CA GLY A 238 -5.06 6.88 23.62
C GLY A 238 -3.90 6.19 24.35
N LYS A 239 -2.71 6.82 24.33
CA LYS A 239 -1.63 6.44 25.23
C LYS A 239 -2.14 6.53 26.66
N SER A 240 -2.16 5.40 27.37
CA SER A 240 -2.27 5.43 28.83
C SER A 240 -1.00 6.12 29.32
N VAL A 241 -1.13 7.38 29.75
CA VAL A 241 -0.10 8.04 30.52
C VAL A 241 -0.10 7.29 31.85
N LYS A 242 0.83 6.33 32.01
CA LYS A 242 1.16 5.85 33.36
C LYS A 242 1.59 7.08 34.14
N ASN A 243 0.78 7.46 35.14
CA ASN A 243 1.17 8.38 36.20
C ASN A 243 2.40 7.84 36.94
#